data_AF-A0A2N5KNT2-F1
#
_entry.id   AF-A0A2N5KNT2-F1
#
_cell.length_a   1.000
_cell.length_b   1.000
_cell.length_c   1.000
_cell.angle_alpha   90.00
_cell.angle_beta   90.00
_cell.angle_gamma   90.00
#
_symmetry.space_group_name_H-M   'P 1'
#
loop_
_entity.id
_entity.type
_entity.pdbx_description
1 polymer ?
#
loop_
_entity_poly.entity_id
_entity_poly.type
_entity_poly.pdbx_seq_one_letter_code
_entity_poly.pdbx_strand_id
1 'polypeptide(L)'
;MAKRKKGPKENRPGGGDPIPLHPRAMEKEIQELGRQLEGKEFESIEEAQAFLEEMLASGEGLQPIPATPSTPLEKAQDLVYQAFETESHRKRVQLAKKALKVSSDCADAYVLLAEETATDPGEAREFYERGVKAGERALGEEAFEEDAGYFWGILETRPYMRARQGLALSLWELGERRQAVDHYQEMLRLNPNDNQGIRYLLATALLEEGSDQELKELLDRYEDDAGATWLYTKALWTFRTQGSTEEANGALREAMAFNAFVPEYLLGERSMPGALPHLVGFGDESEAAVYFVEALPGWLKTSGAIEWLRTNAPRRMEE
;
A
#
# COMPACT_ATOMS: atom_id res chain seq x y z
N MET A 1 -51.31 50.31 -3.81
CA MET A 1 -51.26 48.98 -4.44
C MET A 1 -50.29 49.00 -5.61
N ALA A 2 -49.10 48.40 -5.48
CA ALA A 2 -48.29 47.93 -6.61
C ALA A 2 -47.19 47.01 -6.07
N LYS A 3 -47.16 45.79 -6.63
CA LYS A 3 -46.37 44.62 -6.21
C LYS A 3 -44.91 44.77 -6.63
N ARG A 4 -43.94 44.46 -5.76
CA ARG A 4 -42.60 44.03 -6.18
C ARG A 4 -42.51 42.50 -6.07
N LYS A 5 -42.32 41.88 -7.23
CA LYS A 5 -42.27 40.42 -7.47
C LYS A 5 -41.06 39.80 -6.75
N LYS A 6 -41.30 38.69 -6.03
CA LYS A 6 -40.25 37.72 -5.66
C LYS A 6 -39.85 36.99 -6.95
N GLY A 7 -38.58 37.06 -7.33
CA GLY A 7 -38.00 36.15 -8.33
C GLY A 7 -37.85 34.74 -7.76
N PRO A 8 -37.85 33.69 -8.58
CA PRO A 8 -37.71 32.32 -8.10
C PRO A 8 -36.28 32.10 -7.58
N LYS A 9 -36.15 31.53 -6.38
CA LYS A 9 -34.89 30.94 -5.93
C LYS A 9 -34.64 29.71 -6.79
N GLU A 10 -33.62 29.75 -7.62
CA GLU A 10 -33.06 28.55 -8.25
C GLU A 10 -32.57 27.61 -7.15
N ASN A 11 -33.24 26.47 -6.99
CA ASN A 11 -32.69 25.31 -6.30
C ASN A 11 -31.55 24.78 -7.19
N ARG A 12 -30.30 25.06 -6.81
CA ARG A 12 -29.18 24.25 -7.29
C ARG A 12 -29.25 22.92 -6.55
N PRO A 13 -29.39 21.77 -7.24
CA PRO A 13 -29.20 20.49 -6.58
C PRO A 13 -27.75 20.45 -6.09
N GLY A 14 -27.55 20.05 -4.84
CA GLY A 14 -26.23 19.80 -4.29
C GLY A 14 -25.57 18.68 -5.07
N GLY A 15 -24.75 19.04 -6.05
CA GLY A 15 -23.70 18.17 -6.54
C GLY A 15 -22.66 18.09 -5.44
N GLY A 16 -22.79 17.08 -4.57
CA GLY A 16 -21.63 16.60 -3.85
C GLY A 16 -20.63 16.13 -4.91
N ASP A 17 -19.38 16.57 -4.81
CA ASP A 17 -18.31 16.01 -5.62
C ASP A 17 -18.36 14.49 -5.52
N PRO A 18 -18.17 13.75 -6.63
CA PRO A 18 -18.17 12.29 -6.58
C PRO A 18 -17.15 11.85 -5.53
N ILE A 19 -17.61 11.05 -4.55
CA ILE A 19 -16.74 10.41 -3.57
C ILE A 19 -15.65 9.71 -4.38
N PRO A 20 -14.35 10.00 -4.14
CA PRO A 20 -13.28 9.31 -4.86
C PRO A 20 -13.50 7.80 -4.71
N LEU A 21 -13.67 7.10 -5.83
CA LEU A 21 -13.85 5.65 -5.83
C LEU A 21 -12.66 5.03 -5.11
N HIS A 22 -12.95 4.24 -4.07
CA HIS A 22 -11.91 3.55 -3.32
C HIS A 22 -11.11 2.65 -4.28
N PRO A 23 -9.77 2.69 -4.33
CA PRO A 23 -9.00 1.92 -5.32
C PRO A 23 -9.29 0.42 -5.31
N ARG A 24 -9.58 -0.15 -4.13
CA ARG A 24 -10.00 -1.56 -3.98
C ARG A 24 -11.41 -1.84 -4.54
N ALA A 25 -12.28 -0.84 -4.63
CA ALA A 25 -13.62 -0.98 -5.24
C ALA A 25 -13.54 -0.94 -6.78
N MET A 26 -12.58 -0.20 -7.35
CA MET A 26 -12.34 -0.20 -8.80
C MET A 26 -11.91 -1.58 -9.33
N GLU A 27 -11.34 -2.45 -8.48
CA GLU A 27 -11.03 -3.85 -8.85
C GLU A 27 -12.28 -4.60 -9.31
N LYS A 28 -13.46 -4.27 -8.77
CA LYS A 28 -14.74 -4.84 -9.20
C LYS A 28 -15.09 -4.46 -10.64
N GLU A 29 -14.84 -3.22 -11.02
CA GLU A 29 -15.11 -2.73 -12.39
C GLU A 29 -14.18 -3.45 -13.38
N ILE A 30 -12.91 -3.62 -13.02
CA ILE A 30 -11.94 -4.37 -13.82
C ILE A 30 -12.36 -5.85 -13.92
N GLN A 31 -12.83 -6.45 -12.82
CA GLN A 31 -13.31 -7.84 -12.82
C GLN A 31 -14.54 -8.00 -13.72
N GLU A 32 -15.50 -7.09 -13.65
CA GLU A 32 -16.70 -7.13 -14.49
C GLU A 32 -16.35 -6.92 -15.97
N LEU A 33 -15.39 -6.03 -16.27
CA LEU A 33 -14.85 -5.88 -17.60
C LEU A 33 -14.20 -7.18 -18.10
N GLY A 34 -13.38 -7.82 -17.26
CA GLY A 34 -12.77 -9.12 -17.57
C GLY A 34 -13.81 -10.17 -17.96
N ARG A 35 -14.90 -10.28 -17.20
CA ARG A 35 -16.02 -11.19 -17.52
C ARG A 35 -16.73 -10.85 -18.82
N GLN A 36 -16.87 -9.56 -19.14
CA GLN A 36 -17.46 -9.12 -20.41
C GLN A 36 -16.61 -9.49 -21.62
N LEU A 37 -15.29 -9.59 -21.43
CA LEU A 37 -14.33 -9.99 -22.45
C LEU A 37 -14.11 -11.50 -22.48
N GLU A 38 -14.41 -12.21 -21.41
CA GLU A 38 -14.25 -13.66 -21.32
C GLU A 38 -15.10 -14.39 -22.37
N GLY A 39 -14.45 -15.21 -23.20
CA GLY A 39 -15.09 -15.92 -24.30
C GLY A 39 -15.35 -15.07 -25.56
N LYS A 40 -14.89 -13.81 -25.59
CA LYS A 40 -14.79 -13.03 -26.84
C LYS A 40 -13.40 -13.24 -27.45
N GLU A 41 -13.39 -13.64 -28.72
CA GLU A 41 -12.18 -13.66 -29.52
C GLU A 41 -12.11 -12.36 -30.32
N PHE A 42 -10.95 -11.69 -30.28
CA PHE A 42 -10.65 -10.53 -31.10
C PHE A 42 -9.55 -10.91 -32.09
N GLU A 43 -9.75 -10.58 -33.36
CA GLU A 43 -8.81 -10.84 -34.45
C GLU A 43 -7.60 -9.88 -34.41
N SER A 44 -7.73 -8.72 -33.74
CA SER A 44 -6.63 -7.78 -33.53
C SER A 44 -6.79 -6.90 -32.28
N ILE A 45 -5.70 -6.22 -31.89
CA ILE A 45 -5.72 -5.22 -30.79
C ILE A 45 -6.65 -4.05 -31.15
N GLU A 46 -6.67 -3.65 -32.42
CA GLU A 46 -7.54 -2.58 -32.92
C GLU A 46 -9.02 -2.96 -32.78
N GLU A 47 -9.38 -4.23 -32.99
CA GLU A 47 -10.74 -4.72 -32.77
C GLU A 47 -11.12 -4.70 -31.28
N ALA A 48 -10.22 -5.15 -30.41
CA ALA A 48 -10.43 -5.08 -28.96
C ALA A 48 -10.56 -3.63 -28.47
N GLN A 49 -9.75 -2.70 -29.00
CA GLN A 49 -9.83 -1.27 -28.71
C GLN A 49 -11.14 -0.65 -29.20
N ALA A 50 -11.55 -0.95 -30.44
CA ALA A 50 -12.81 -0.45 -30.99
C ALA A 50 -14.02 -0.96 -30.18
N PHE A 51 -13.98 -2.22 -29.73
CA PHE A 51 -15.00 -2.79 -28.86
C PHE A 51 -15.08 -2.06 -27.51
N LEU A 52 -13.93 -1.79 -26.88
CA LEU A 52 -13.86 -1.02 -25.64
C LEU A 52 -14.35 0.43 -25.82
N GLU A 53 -13.97 1.08 -26.92
CA GLU A 53 -14.41 2.45 -27.24
C GLU A 53 -15.92 2.52 -27.48
N GLU A 54 -16.50 1.58 -28.23
CA GLU A 54 -17.95 1.50 -28.46
C GLU A 54 -18.72 1.29 -27.16
N MET A 55 -18.23 0.39 -26.29
CA MET A 55 -18.82 0.10 -24.98
C MET A 55 -18.75 1.32 -24.03
N LEU A 56 -17.66 2.08 -24.06
CA LEU A 56 -17.52 3.32 -23.29
C LEU A 56 -18.38 4.46 -23.88
N ALA A 57 -18.52 4.52 -25.20
CA ALA A 57 -19.25 5.58 -25.92
C ALA A 57 -20.77 5.42 -25.88
N SER A 58 -21.29 4.20 -25.75
CA SER A 58 -22.74 3.93 -25.68
C SER A 58 -23.41 4.55 -24.44
N GLY A 59 -22.62 4.95 -23.43
CA GLY A 59 -23.13 5.49 -22.17
C GLY A 59 -23.85 4.46 -21.30
N GLU A 60 -23.87 3.19 -21.72
CA GLU A 60 -24.45 2.08 -20.97
C GLU A 60 -23.56 1.64 -19.80
N GLY A 61 -22.31 2.12 -19.75
CA GLY A 61 -21.32 1.75 -18.74
C GLY A 61 -21.02 0.25 -18.77
N LEU A 62 -20.37 -0.26 -17.72
CA LEU A 62 -20.29 -1.70 -17.49
C LEU A 62 -21.72 -2.23 -17.22
N GLN A 63 -22.34 -2.79 -18.25
CA GLN A 63 -23.62 -3.49 -18.12
C GLN A 63 -23.47 -4.66 -17.15
N PRO A 64 -24.33 -4.82 -16.13
CA PRO A 64 -24.33 -6.02 -15.31
C PRO A 64 -24.68 -7.21 -16.21
N ILE A 65 -23.69 -8.02 -16.59
CA ILE A 65 -23.98 -9.26 -17.31
C ILE A 65 -24.73 -10.19 -16.33
N PRO A 66 -25.84 -10.84 -16.74
CA PRO A 66 -26.39 -11.94 -15.98
C PRO A 66 -25.37 -13.09 -15.97
N ALA A 67 -24.57 -13.12 -14.90
CA ALA A 67 -23.45 -14.01 -14.70
C ALA A 67 -23.82 -15.49 -14.89
N THR A 68 -23.06 -16.20 -15.74
CA THR A 68 -22.74 -17.61 -15.52
C THR A 68 -22.16 -17.76 -14.09
N PRO A 69 -22.41 -18.88 -13.39
CA PRO A 69 -22.54 -18.89 -11.94
C PRO A 69 -21.30 -18.36 -11.21
N SER A 70 -21.45 -17.20 -10.57
CA SER A 70 -20.44 -16.69 -9.64
C SER A 70 -20.24 -17.69 -8.50
N THR A 71 -19.00 -18.12 -8.34
CA THR A 71 -18.58 -19.03 -7.27
C THR A 71 -18.95 -18.43 -5.91
N PRO A 72 -19.08 -19.25 -4.84
CA PRO A 72 -19.27 -18.71 -3.50
C PRO A 72 -18.20 -17.68 -3.12
N LEU A 73 -16.96 -17.86 -3.57
CA LEU A 73 -15.87 -16.92 -3.32
C LEU A 73 -16.10 -15.57 -4.01
N GLU A 74 -16.46 -15.55 -5.29
CA GLU A 74 -16.75 -14.29 -5.99
C GLU A 74 -17.93 -13.54 -5.37
N LYS A 75 -19.00 -14.26 -4.99
CA LYS A 75 -20.14 -13.65 -4.27
C LYS A 75 -19.73 -13.07 -2.92
N ALA A 76 -18.78 -13.71 -2.24
CA ALA A 76 -18.23 -13.19 -1.00
C ALA A 76 -17.39 -11.94 -1.28
N GLN A 77 -16.57 -11.93 -2.32
CA GLN A 77 -15.76 -10.78 -2.72
C GLN A 77 -16.62 -9.57 -3.12
N ASP A 78 -17.72 -9.77 -3.84
CA ASP A 78 -18.68 -8.70 -4.16
C ASP A 78 -19.24 -8.00 -2.92
N LEU A 79 -19.48 -8.75 -1.84
CA LEU A 79 -19.91 -8.18 -0.56
C LEU A 79 -18.79 -7.35 0.09
N VAL A 80 -17.53 -7.74 -0.09
CA VAL A 80 -16.38 -6.98 0.41
C VAL A 80 -16.15 -5.70 -0.41
N TYR A 81 -16.27 -5.76 -1.74
CA TYR A 81 -16.25 -4.53 -2.56
C TYR A 81 -17.34 -3.55 -2.16
N GLN A 82 -18.57 -4.03 -1.93
CA GLN A 82 -19.65 -3.20 -1.38
C GLN A 82 -19.30 -2.63 0.00
N ALA A 83 -18.52 -3.35 0.81
CA ALA A 83 -18.06 -2.86 2.09
C ALA A 83 -17.02 -1.74 1.95
N PHE A 84 -16.09 -1.81 1.00
CA PHE A 84 -15.11 -0.74 0.75
C PHE A 84 -15.75 0.59 0.35
N GLU A 85 -16.89 0.55 -0.33
CA GLU A 85 -17.67 1.75 -0.69
C GLU A 85 -18.60 2.24 0.44
N THR A 86 -18.70 1.50 1.54
CA THR A 86 -19.63 1.80 2.63
C THR A 86 -18.95 2.63 3.71
N GLU A 87 -19.47 3.83 4.02
CA GLU A 87 -18.92 4.70 5.07
C GLU A 87 -19.10 4.16 6.50
N SER A 88 -20.17 3.40 6.75
CA SER A 88 -20.49 2.92 8.09
C SER A 88 -19.63 1.72 8.51
N HIS A 89 -18.73 1.93 9.47
CA HIS A 89 -17.93 0.88 10.14
C HIS A 89 -18.77 -0.37 10.48
N ARG A 90 -19.90 -0.19 11.18
CA ARG A 90 -20.79 -1.29 11.57
C ARG A 90 -21.29 -2.09 10.36
N LYS A 91 -21.63 -1.41 9.26
CA LYS A 91 -22.12 -2.07 8.04
C LYS A 91 -20.99 -2.77 7.29
N ARG A 92 -19.78 -2.21 7.25
CA ARG A 92 -18.59 -2.88 6.70
C ARG A 92 -18.31 -4.21 7.41
N VAL A 93 -18.31 -4.21 8.74
CA VAL A 93 -18.17 -5.43 9.56
C VAL A 93 -19.28 -6.44 9.29
N GLN A 94 -20.53 -6.00 9.13
CA GLN A 94 -21.64 -6.90 8.80
C GLN A 94 -21.48 -7.55 7.42
N LEU A 95 -21.03 -6.79 6.42
CA LEU A 95 -20.77 -7.27 5.08
C LEU A 95 -19.60 -8.26 5.06
N ALA A 96 -18.50 -7.97 5.74
CA ALA A 96 -17.37 -8.88 5.89
C ALA A 96 -17.80 -10.22 6.54
N LYS A 97 -18.55 -10.15 7.65
CA LYS A 97 -19.11 -11.36 8.31
C LYS A 97 -20.08 -12.12 7.41
N LYS A 98 -20.82 -11.42 6.53
CA LYS A 98 -21.70 -12.06 5.56
C LYS A 98 -20.89 -12.75 4.45
N ALA A 99 -19.84 -12.10 3.95
CA ALA A 99 -18.91 -12.69 2.98
C ALA A 99 -18.33 -14.00 3.50
N LEU A 100 -17.84 -14.03 4.75
CA LEU A 100 -17.30 -15.25 5.37
C LEU A 100 -18.33 -16.37 5.58
N LYS A 101 -19.62 -16.06 5.65
CA LYS A 101 -20.70 -17.08 5.66
C LYS A 101 -20.96 -17.65 4.27
N VAL A 102 -20.68 -16.89 3.22
CA VAL A 102 -20.83 -17.34 1.82
C VAL A 102 -19.60 -18.15 1.40
N SER A 103 -18.40 -17.66 1.71
CA SER A 103 -17.14 -18.38 1.52
C SER A 103 -16.16 -18.05 2.63
N SER A 104 -15.69 -19.07 3.34
CA SER A 104 -14.64 -18.94 4.35
C SER A 104 -13.27 -18.61 3.77
N ASP A 105 -13.13 -18.69 2.45
CA ASP A 105 -11.87 -18.48 1.71
C ASP A 105 -11.76 -17.06 1.13
N CYS A 106 -12.68 -16.16 1.50
CA CYS A 106 -12.60 -14.74 1.14
C CYS A 106 -11.56 -14.02 2.02
N ALA A 107 -10.32 -13.92 1.53
CA ALA A 107 -9.21 -13.31 2.26
C ALA A 107 -9.47 -11.84 2.65
N ASP A 108 -10.02 -11.02 1.74
CA ASP A 108 -10.31 -9.61 2.00
C ASP A 108 -11.37 -9.41 3.09
N ALA A 109 -12.27 -10.37 3.30
CA ALA A 109 -13.22 -10.28 4.40
C ALA A 109 -12.51 -10.37 5.76
N TYR A 110 -11.40 -11.10 5.86
CA TYR A 110 -10.56 -11.10 7.05
C TYR A 110 -9.74 -9.81 7.18
N VAL A 111 -9.18 -9.31 6.07
CA VAL A 111 -8.47 -8.01 6.03
C VAL A 111 -9.38 -6.91 6.58
N LEU A 112 -10.61 -6.83 6.08
CA LEU A 112 -11.57 -5.83 6.52
C LEU A 112 -11.97 -6.02 8.00
N LEU A 113 -12.03 -7.24 8.51
CA LEU A 113 -12.29 -7.46 9.94
C LEU A 113 -11.11 -7.04 10.82
N ALA A 114 -9.88 -7.25 10.37
CA ALA A 114 -8.69 -6.75 11.05
C ALA A 114 -8.71 -5.22 11.12
N GLU A 115 -8.84 -4.56 9.96
CA GLU A 115 -8.85 -3.09 9.84
C GLU A 115 -9.97 -2.43 10.65
N GLU A 116 -11.15 -3.06 10.74
CA GLU A 116 -12.31 -2.47 11.37
C GLU A 116 -12.46 -2.82 12.85
N THR A 117 -12.06 -4.02 13.27
CA THR A 117 -12.46 -4.57 14.59
C THR A 117 -11.31 -4.89 15.53
N ALA A 118 -10.09 -5.06 15.04
CA ALA A 118 -8.95 -5.33 15.90
C ALA A 118 -8.66 -4.12 16.80
N THR A 119 -8.48 -4.37 18.08
CA THR A 119 -8.16 -3.33 19.07
C THR A 119 -6.69 -3.31 19.46
N ASP A 120 -5.95 -4.36 19.10
CA ASP A 120 -4.51 -4.49 19.28
C ASP A 120 -3.87 -5.32 18.15
N PRO A 121 -2.53 -5.28 18.01
CA PRO A 121 -1.83 -6.00 16.95
C PRO A 121 -1.97 -7.52 16.99
N GLY A 122 -2.24 -8.11 18.16
CA GLY A 122 -2.48 -9.54 18.33
C GLY A 122 -3.81 -9.97 17.70
N GLU A 123 -4.88 -9.23 17.97
CA GLU A 123 -6.18 -9.47 17.31
C GLU A 123 -6.08 -9.26 15.79
N ALA A 124 -5.35 -8.23 15.35
CA ALA A 124 -5.13 -7.97 13.93
C ALA A 124 -4.39 -9.14 13.25
N ARG A 125 -3.30 -9.62 13.87
CA ARG A 125 -2.54 -10.80 13.42
C ARG A 125 -3.45 -12.01 13.22
N GLU A 126 -4.32 -12.34 14.18
CA GLU A 126 -5.20 -13.51 14.06
C GLU A 126 -6.11 -13.44 12.83
N PHE A 127 -6.67 -12.26 12.54
CA PHE A 127 -7.46 -12.05 11.33
C PHE A 127 -6.61 -12.17 10.07
N TYR A 128 -5.46 -11.51 10.02
CA TYR A 128 -4.59 -11.56 8.84
C TYR A 128 -4.04 -12.96 8.57
N GLU A 129 -3.65 -13.73 9.58
CA GLU A 129 -3.25 -15.14 9.42
C GLU A 129 -4.37 -15.99 8.80
N ARG A 130 -5.62 -15.76 9.22
CA ARG A 130 -6.78 -16.43 8.63
C ARG A 130 -7.02 -15.98 7.19
N GLY A 131 -6.79 -14.71 6.89
CA GLY A 131 -6.84 -14.15 5.54
C GLY A 131 -5.79 -14.76 4.61
N VAL A 132 -4.55 -14.89 5.07
CA VAL A 132 -3.45 -15.55 4.34
C VAL A 132 -3.82 -16.99 4.04
N LYS A 133 -4.21 -17.77 5.07
CA LYS A 133 -4.63 -19.17 4.89
C LYS A 133 -5.84 -19.33 3.98
N ALA A 134 -6.77 -18.39 4.01
CA ALA A 134 -7.93 -18.35 3.11
C ALA A 134 -7.50 -18.12 1.66
N GLY A 135 -6.59 -17.16 1.43
CA GLY A 135 -6.00 -16.91 0.12
C GLY A 135 -5.23 -18.10 -0.43
N GLU A 136 -4.39 -18.75 0.40
CA GLU A 136 -3.64 -19.95 0.00
C GLU A 136 -4.57 -21.08 -0.49
N ARG A 137 -5.68 -21.33 0.23
CA ARG A 137 -6.67 -22.32 -0.19
C ARG A 137 -7.42 -21.92 -1.46
N ALA A 138 -7.73 -20.64 -1.61
CA ALA A 138 -8.46 -20.13 -2.77
C ALA A 138 -7.62 -20.16 -4.06
N LEU A 139 -6.32 -19.87 -3.95
CA LEU A 139 -5.39 -19.80 -5.08
C LEU A 139 -4.83 -21.18 -5.46
N GLY A 140 -4.62 -22.05 -4.47
CA GLY A 140 -3.91 -23.32 -4.67
C GLY A 140 -2.39 -23.14 -4.73
N GLU A 141 -1.64 -24.23 -4.50
CA GLU A 141 -0.18 -24.19 -4.39
C GLU A 141 0.50 -23.80 -5.72
N GLU A 142 -0.04 -24.24 -6.85
CA GLU A 142 0.51 -24.01 -8.20
C GLU A 142 0.63 -22.51 -8.53
N ALA A 143 -0.34 -21.69 -8.11
CA ALA A 143 -0.32 -20.25 -8.33
C ALA A 143 0.92 -19.58 -7.72
N PHE A 144 1.43 -20.06 -6.59
CA PHE A 144 2.60 -19.48 -5.91
C PHE A 144 3.93 -19.77 -6.62
N GLU A 145 3.92 -20.67 -7.60
CA GLU A 145 5.04 -20.99 -8.46
C GLU A 145 4.86 -20.39 -9.86
N GLU A 146 3.70 -20.61 -10.48
CA GLU A 146 3.42 -20.22 -11.87
C GLU A 146 3.21 -18.70 -12.03
N ASP A 147 2.51 -18.08 -11.08
CA ASP A 147 2.19 -16.65 -11.14
C ASP A 147 3.18 -15.77 -10.37
N ALA A 148 4.19 -16.39 -9.73
CA ALA A 148 5.20 -15.67 -8.97
C ALA A 148 5.90 -14.60 -9.83
N GLY A 149 5.95 -13.38 -9.32
CA GLY A 149 6.43 -12.23 -10.06
C GLY A 149 5.32 -11.34 -10.63
N TYR A 150 4.10 -11.88 -10.74
CA TYR A 150 2.97 -11.23 -11.41
C TYR A 150 1.73 -11.10 -10.53
N PHE A 151 1.79 -11.44 -9.24
CA PHE A 151 0.62 -11.49 -8.36
C PHE A 151 -0.22 -10.20 -8.45
N TRP A 152 0.40 -9.02 -8.39
CA TRP A 152 -0.37 -7.78 -8.44
C TRP A 152 -1.14 -7.55 -9.75
N GLY A 153 -0.69 -8.13 -10.86
CA GLY A 153 -1.40 -8.11 -12.13
C GLY A 153 -2.66 -8.99 -12.14
N ILE A 154 -2.74 -9.98 -11.25
CA ILE A 154 -3.83 -10.96 -11.16
C ILE A 154 -4.74 -10.59 -9.99
N LEU A 155 -5.99 -10.20 -10.31
CA LEU A 155 -6.94 -9.67 -9.33
C LEU A 155 -7.21 -10.67 -8.19
N GLU A 156 -7.27 -11.95 -8.52
CA GLU A 156 -7.55 -13.06 -7.61
C GLU A 156 -6.51 -13.18 -6.49
N THR A 157 -5.25 -12.79 -6.74
CA THR A 157 -4.17 -12.89 -5.75
C THR A 157 -4.07 -11.66 -4.83
N ARG A 158 -4.67 -10.53 -5.22
CA ARG A 158 -4.57 -9.28 -4.44
C ARG A 158 -5.16 -9.37 -3.03
N PRO A 159 -6.30 -10.05 -2.78
CA PRO A 159 -6.80 -10.27 -1.43
C PRO A 159 -5.78 -10.99 -0.53
N TYR A 160 -5.07 -11.98 -1.07
CA TYR A 160 -3.99 -12.67 -0.36
C TYR A 160 -2.82 -11.72 -0.06
N MET A 161 -2.38 -10.94 -1.04
CA MET A 161 -1.27 -9.99 -0.88
C MET A 161 -1.58 -8.91 0.17
N ARG A 162 -2.84 -8.44 0.24
CA ARG A 162 -3.29 -7.52 1.30
C ARG A 162 -3.28 -8.18 2.68
N ALA A 163 -3.78 -9.42 2.78
CA ALA A 163 -3.75 -10.17 4.04
C ALA A 163 -2.31 -10.42 4.52
N ARG A 164 -1.41 -10.77 3.61
CA ARG A 164 0.01 -11.00 3.93
C ARG A 164 0.73 -9.73 4.36
N GLN A 165 0.43 -8.59 3.74
CA GLN A 165 0.96 -7.28 4.18
C GLN A 165 0.52 -6.97 5.61
N GLY A 166 -0.78 -7.10 5.89
CA GLY A 166 -1.33 -6.87 7.23
C GLY A 166 -0.69 -7.79 8.28
N LEU A 167 -0.50 -9.07 7.95
CA LEU A 167 0.18 -10.02 8.81
C LEU A 167 1.62 -9.58 9.13
N ALA A 168 2.40 -9.22 8.11
CA ALA A 168 3.78 -8.80 8.28
C ALA A 168 3.90 -7.56 9.17
N LEU A 169 3.02 -6.58 8.98
CA LEU A 169 2.96 -5.37 9.81
C LEU A 169 2.60 -5.70 11.26
N SER A 170 1.58 -6.53 11.51
CA SER A 170 1.20 -6.93 12.87
C SER A 170 2.30 -7.72 13.57
N LEU A 171 3.00 -8.61 12.86
CA LEU A 171 4.16 -9.34 13.39
C LEU A 171 5.31 -8.40 13.75
N TRP A 172 5.56 -7.39 12.92
CA TRP A 172 6.56 -6.36 13.20
C TRP A 172 6.25 -5.60 14.50
N GLU A 173 4.99 -5.15 14.66
CA GLU A 173 4.53 -4.46 15.87
C GLU A 173 4.61 -5.33 17.13
N LEU A 174 4.35 -6.63 17.00
CA LEU A 174 4.46 -7.61 18.09
C LEU A 174 5.93 -7.99 18.42
N GLY A 175 6.90 -7.51 17.64
CA GLY A 175 8.32 -7.82 17.83
C GLY A 175 8.73 -9.18 17.26
N GLU A 176 7.90 -9.83 16.46
CA GLU A 176 8.23 -11.08 15.75
C GLU A 176 9.00 -10.75 14.46
N ARG A 177 10.15 -10.06 14.64
CA ARG A 177 10.92 -9.36 13.60
C ARG A 177 11.29 -10.25 12.41
N ARG A 178 11.80 -11.46 12.67
CA ARG A 178 12.24 -12.36 11.60
C ARG A 178 11.07 -12.84 10.74
N GLN A 179 9.95 -13.20 11.35
CA GLN A 179 8.77 -13.64 10.60
C GLN A 179 8.20 -12.51 9.74
N ALA A 180 8.18 -11.27 10.25
CA ALA A 180 7.79 -10.10 9.45
C ALA A 180 8.69 -9.91 8.23
N VAL A 181 10.02 -10.00 8.42
CA VAL A 181 11.02 -9.92 7.33
C VAL A 181 10.79 -11.02 6.29
N ASP A 182 10.57 -12.27 6.72
CA ASP A 182 10.31 -13.40 5.82
C ASP A 182 9.05 -13.15 4.97
N HIS A 183 7.99 -12.58 5.57
CA HIS A 183 6.79 -12.21 4.83
C HIS A 183 7.04 -11.10 3.81
N TYR A 184 7.78 -10.05 4.17
CA TYR A 184 8.14 -8.99 3.23
C TYR A 184 8.97 -9.51 2.05
N GLN A 185 9.96 -10.37 2.31
CA GLN A 185 10.78 -10.99 1.27
C GLN A 185 9.93 -11.83 0.32
N GLU A 186 9.01 -12.63 0.86
CA GLU A 186 8.10 -13.45 0.04
C GLU A 186 7.14 -12.58 -0.77
N MET A 187 6.65 -11.48 -0.22
CA MET A 187 5.85 -10.52 -0.98
C MET A 187 6.63 -9.91 -2.16
N LEU A 188 7.91 -9.59 -1.98
CA LEU A 188 8.77 -9.12 -3.08
C LEU A 188 9.13 -10.21 -4.09
N ARG A 189 9.15 -11.49 -3.69
CA ARG A 189 9.26 -12.61 -4.63
C ARG A 189 8.01 -12.72 -5.50
N LEU A 190 6.84 -12.61 -4.89
CA LEU A 190 5.54 -12.72 -5.56
C LEU A 190 5.21 -11.48 -6.41
N ASN A 191 5.67 -10.30 -5.99
CA ASN A 191 5.53 -9.04 -6.71
C ASN A 191 6.82 -8.20 -6.62
N PRO A 192 7.82 -8.44 -7.47
CA PRO A 192 9.06 -7.69 -7.49
C PRO A 192 8.88 -6.24 -7.95
N ASN A 193 7.82 -5.92 -8.71
CA ASN A 193 7.48 -4.54 -9.06
C ASN A 193 6.94 -3.73 -7.86
N ASP A 194 6.64 -4.42 -6.76
CA ASP A 194 6.36 -3.85 -5.44
C ASP A 194 5.33 -2.71 -5.43
N ASN A 195 4.16 -3.01 -5.97
CA ASN A 195 3.03 -2.08 -6.01
C ASN A 195 2.49 -1.70 -4.61
N GLN A 196 2.86 -2.45 -3.57
CA GLN A 196 2.43 -2.22 -2.18
C GLN A 196 3.48 -1.45 -1.37
N GLY A 197 4.66 -1.15 -1.93
CA GLY A 197 5.73 -0.43 -1.24
C GLY A 197 6.43 -1.25 -0.14
N ILE A 198 6.39 -2.58 -0.23
CA ILE A 198 7.02 -3.52 0.71
C ILE A 198 8.52 -3.32 0.78
N ARG A 199 9.19 -2.90 -0.30
CA ARG A 199 10.64 -2.68 -0.29
C ARG A 199 11.04 -1.60 0.73
N TYR A 200 10.21 -0.58 0.95
CA TYR A 200 10.47 0.46 1.94
C TYR A 200 10.35 -0.09 3.37
N LEU A 201 9.30 -0.86 3.64
CA LEU A 201 9.12 -1.55 4.94
C LEU A 201 10.25 -2.53 5.23
N LEU A 202 10.68 -3.30 4.22
CA LEU A 202 11.78 -4.23 4.36
C LEU A 202 13.12 -3.51 4.57
N ALA A 203 13.38 -2.42 3.85
CA ALA A 203 14.61 -1.64 3.99
C ALA A 203 14.76 -1.08 5.41
N THR A 204 13.72 -0.44 5.95
CA THR A 204 13.73 0.10 7.32
C THR A 204 13.80 -1.02 8.36
N ALA A 205 13.12 -2.14 8.14
CA ALA A 205 13.19 -3.31 9.00
C ALA A 205 14.60 -3.92 9.08
N LEU A 206 15.23 -4.18 7.94
CA LEU A 206 16.59 -4.74 7.87
C LEU A 206 17.63 -3.77 8.46
N LEU A 207 17.44 -2.47 8.22
CA LEU A 207 18.25 -1.42 8.82
C LEU A 207 18.12 -1.44 10.35
N GLU A 208 16.89 -1.49 10.88
CA GLU A 208 16.64 -1.55 12.32
C GLU A 208 17.22 -2.82 12.98
N GLU A 209 17.16 -3.96 12.30
CA GLU A 209 17.66 -5.25 12.80
C GLU A 209 19.18 -5.42 12.62
N GLY A 210 19.87 -4.49 11.94
CA GLY A 210 21.31 -4.64 11.69
C GLY A 210 21.65 -5.72 10.67
N SER A 211 20.69 -6.10 9.82
CA SER A 211 20.86 -7.17 8.83
C SER A 211 21.55 -6.64 7.56
N ASP A 212 22.80 -6.19 7.70
CA ASP A 212 23.47 -5.35 6.70
C ASP A 212 23.69 -6.05 5.34
N GLN A 213 23.85 -7.38 5.32
CA GLN A 213 24.00 -8.14 4.07
C GLN A 213 22.68 -8.22 3.30
N GLU A 214 21.59 -8.57 3.97
CA GLU A 214 20.24 -8.61 3.37
C GLU A 214 19.82 -7.21 2.90
N LEU A 215 20.14 -6.18 3.69
CA LEU A 215 19.87 -4.79 3.30
C LEU A 215 20.65 -4.40 2.04
N LYS A 216 21.93 -4.78 1.95
CA LYS A 216 22.72 -4.53 0.74
C LYS A 216 22.08 -5.19 -0.49
N GLU A 217 21.71 -6.45 -0.39
CA GLU A 217 21.10 -7.20 -1.49
C GLU A 217 19.77 -6.56 -1.94
N LEU A 218 18.99 -6.04 -1.00
CA LEU A 218 17.78 -5.30 -1.30
C LEU A 218 18.08 -3.96 -2.01
N LEU A 219 19.04 -3.19 -1.50
CA LEU A 219 19.47 -1.91 -2.08
C LEU A 219 20.00 -2.09 -3.51
N ASP A 220 20.77 -3.16 -3.75
CA ASP A 220 21.28 -3.52 -5.09
C ASP A 220 20.14 -3.93 -6.04
N ARG A 221 19.11 -4.63 -5.54
CA ARG A 221 17.97 -5.08 -6.36
C ARG A 221 17.13 -3.92 -6.89
N TYR A 222 17.00 -2.84 -6.12
CA TYR A 222 16.27 -1.63 -6.52
C TYR A 222 17.22 -0.42 -6.55
N GLU A 223 18.32 -0.54 -7.31
CA GLU A 223 19.36 0.50 -7.36
C GLU A 223 18.87 1.86 -7.91
N ASP A 224 17.80 1.84 -8.70
CA ASP A 224 17.20 3.02 -9.33
C ASP A 224 16.18 3.78 -8.43
N ASP A 225 15.89 3.28 -7.23
CA ASP A 225 14.94 3.95 -6.32
C ASP A 225 15.60 5.18 -5.68
N ALA A 226 14.91 6.32 -5.75
CA ALA A 226 15.41 7.62 -5.32
C ALA A 226 14.61 8.23 -4.15
N GLY A 227 13.67 7.49 -3.55
CA GLY A 227 12.87 8.02 -2.44
C GLY A 227 13.71 8.31 -1.20
N ALA A 228 13.20 9.15 -0.30
CA ALA A 228 13.91 9.52 0.92
C ALA A 228 14.23 8.27 1.75
N THR A 229 13.29 7.34 1.86
CA THR A 229 13.52 6.05 2.52
C THR A 229 14.68 5.29 1.92
N TRP A 230 14.84 5.29 0.59
CA TRP A 230 15.92 4.58 -0.07
C TRP A 230 17.27 5.27 0.14
N LEU A 231 17.36 6.56 -0.22
CA LEU A 231 18.60 7.32 -0.19
C LEU A 231 19.17 7.44 1.22
N TYR A 232 18.34 7.74 2.21
CA TYR A 232 18.81 7.86 3.59
C TYR A 232 19.13 6.50 4.23
N THR A 233 18.40 5.43 3.89
CA THR A 233 18.73 4.08 4.36
C THR A 233 20.07 3.61 3.78
N LYS A 234 20.29 3.85 2.48
CA LYS A 234 21.57 3.57 1.81
C LYS A 234 22.71 4.34 2.46
N ALA A 235 22.55 5.65 2.68
CA ALA A 235 23.55 6.47 3.34
C ALA A 235 23.88 5.96 4.76
N LEU A 236 22.86 5.62 5.55
CA LEU A 236 23.05 5.10 6.91
C LEU A 236 23.72 3.72 6.90
N TRP A 237 23.33 2.83 5.98
CA TRP A 237 23.96 1.52 5.81
C TRP A 237 25.45 1.64 5.43
N THR A 238 25.78 2.53 4.48
CA THR A 238 27.19 2.79 4.12
C THR A 238 27.98 3.32 5.31
N PHE A 239 27.41 4.29 6.06
CA PHE A 239 28.05 4.80 7.28
C PHE A 239 28.24 3.70 8.34
N ARG A 240 27.24 2.86 8.57
CA ARG A 240 27.32 1.79 9.57
C ARG A 240 28.41 0.78 9.22
N THR A 241 28.53 0.42 7.95
CA THR A 241 29.44 -0.64 7.48
C THR A 241 30.86 -0.14 7.24
N GLN A 242 31.05 1.14 6.91
CA GLN A 242 32.35 1.70 6.53
C GLN A 242 32.84 2.87 7.41
N GLY A 243 31.97 3.43 8.23
CA GLY A 243 32.22 4.68 8.96
C GLY A 243 32.00 5.93 8.12
N SER A 244 32.49 7.08 8.60
CA SER A 244 32.37 8.39 7.95
C SER A 244 33.35 8.54 6.77
N THR A 245 33.25 7.67 5.76
CA THR A 245 34.03 7.73 4.52
C THR A 245 33.48 8.79 3.56
N GLU A 246 34.24 9.15 2.52
CA GLU A 246 33.75 10.04 1.47
C GLU A 246 32.55 9.43 0.73
N GLU A 247 32.47 8.11 0.63
CA GLU A 247 31.32 7.39 0.06
C GLU A 247 30.07 7.58 0.92
N ALA A 248 30.15 7.33 2.23
CA ALA A 248 29.03 7.55 3.16
C ALA A 248 28.59 9.02 3.17
N ASN A 249 29.55 9.95 3.24
CA ASN A 249 29.27 11.39 3.22
C ASN A 249 28.65 11.83 1.88
N GLY A 250 29.11 11.25 0.76
CA GLY A 250 28.55 11.47 -0.57
C GLY A 250 27.09 11.03 -0.66
N ALA A 251 26.80 9.80 -0.24
CA ALA A 251 25.44 9.26 -0.18
C ALA A 251 24.52 10.09 0.72
N LEU A 252 25.02 10.58 1.86
CA LEU A 252 24.25 11.46 2.74
C LEU A 252 23.96 12.82 2.09
N ARG A 253 24.94 13.41 1.37
CA ARG A 253 24.74 14.66 0.62
C ARG A 253 23.68 14.50 -0.47
N GLU A 254 23.68 13.37 -1.17
CA GLU A 254 22.64 13.03 -2.16
C GLU A 254 21.26 12.94 -1.50
N ALA A 255 21.14 12.20 -0.40
CA ALA A 255 19.89 12.06 0.34
C ALA A 255 19.34 13.42 0.83
N MET A 256 20.22 14.30 1.35
CA MET A 256 19.85 15.65 1.78
C MET A 256 19.48 16.58 0.63
N ALA A 257 20.11 16.43 -0.54
CA ALA A 257 19.74 17.19 -1.73
C ALA A 257 18.36 16.78 -2.25
N PHE A 258 18.01 15.49 -2.11
CA PHE A 258 16.70 14.98 -2.50
C PHE A 258 15.59 15.41 -1.53
N ASN A 259 15.80 15.21 -0.22
CA ASN A 259 14.83 15.60 0.79
C ASN A 259 15.51 16.27 1.99
N ALA A 260 15.49 17.60 2.01
CA ALA A 260 16.16 18.42 3.02
C ALA A 260 15.44 18.47 4.38
N PHE A 261 14.23 17.93 4.50
CA PHE A 261 13.44 17.95 5.73
C PHE A 261 13.82 16.81 6.70
N VAL A 262 14.31 15.69 6.17
CA VAL A 262 14.69 14.51 6.97
C VAL A 262 15.71 14.83 8.07
N PRO A 263 16.80 15.59 7.83
CA PRO A 263 17.75 15.94 8.87
C PRO A 263 17.11 16.81 9.96
N GLU A 264 16.20 17.71 9.60
CA GLU A 264 15.51 18.55 10.59
C GLU A 264 14.70 17.69 11.58
N TYR A 265 14.04 16.63 11.11
CA TYR A 265 13.34 15.68 11.97
C TYR A 265 14.32 14.85 12.81
N LEU A 266 15.32 14.23 12.19
CA LEU A 266 16.29 13.36 12.87
C LEU A 266 17.12 14.10 13.93
N LEU A 267 17.40 15.38 13.71
CA LEU A 267 18.16 16.23 14.64
C LEU A 267 17.28 16.91 15.70
N GLY A 268 15.95 16.75 15.63
CA GLY A 268 15.00 17.33 16.57
C GLY A 268 14.76 18.84 16.37
N GLU A 269 15.08 19.36 15.19
CA GLU A 269 14.91 20.78 14.82
C GLU A 269 13.51 21.07 14.26
N ARG A 270 12.76 20.01 13.97
CA ARG A 270 11.36 20.06 13.52
C ARG A 270 10.49 19.17 14.40
N SER A 271 9.28 19.66 14.70
CA SER A 271 8.28 18.90 15.45
C SER A 271 7.45 18.03 14.52
N MET A 272 7.10 16.83 14.98
CA MET A 272 6.22 15.93 14.24
C MET A 272 4.82 16.51 14.07
N PRO A 273 4.17 16.29 12.91
CA PRO A 273 2.76 16.61 12.76
C PRO A 273 1.91 15.76 13.71
N GLY A 274 0.75 16.29 14.11
CA GLY A 274 -0.16 15.60 15.04
C GLY A 274 -0.78 14.31 14.49
N ALA A 275 -0.71 14.11 13.17
CA ALA A 275 -1.04 12.88 12.48
C ALA A 275 -0.10 12.72 11.27
N LEU A 276 0.22 11.48 10.92
CA LEU A 276 0.97 11.20 9.69
C LEU A 276 0.13 11.56 8.47
N PRO A 277 0.77 12.06 7.39
CA PRO A 277 0.10 12.44 6.17
C PRO A 277 -0.53 11.22 5.47
N HIS A 278 -1.73 11.39 4.91
CA HIS A 278 -2.41 10.33 4.15
C HIS A 278 -1.82 10.12 2.75
N LEU A 279 -1.20 11.16 2.19
CA LEU A 279 -0.54 11.13 0.89
C LEU A 279 0.91 11.56 1.10
N VAL A 280 1.82 10.80 0.51
CA VAL A 280 3.25 11.06 0.56
C VAL A 280 3.69 11.64 -0.79
N GLY A 281 4.21 12.86 -0.77
CA GLY A 281 4.81 13.51 -1.92
C GLY A 281 6.32 13.28 -2.00
N PHE A 282 6.79 12.86 -3.16
CA PHE A 282 8.21 12.54 -3.38
C PHE A 282 9.11 13.78 -3.19
N GLY A 283 10.06 13.70 -2.28
CA GLY A 283 11.00 14.79 -1.94
C GLY A 283 10.44 15.87 -1.01
N ASP A 284 9.17 15.78 -0.58
CA ASP A 284 8.55 16.80 0.26
C ASP A 284 8.60 16.48 1.77
N GLU A 285 8.05 17.38 2.57
CA GLU A 285 8.02 17.24 4.04
C GLU A 285 7.20 16.03 4.51
N SER A 286 6.17 15.63 3.77
CA SER A 286 5.30 14.49 4.11
C SER A 286 6.07 13.16 4.03
N GLU A 287 6.92 13.00 3.02
CA GLU A 287 7.82 11.86 2.90
C GLU A 287 8.85 11.83 4.03
N ALA A 288 9.41 12.99 4.39
CA ALA A 288 10.36 13.08 5.48
C ALA A 288 9.75 12.69 6.84
N ALA A 289 8.50 13.09 7.10
CA ALA A 289 7.78 12.73 8.32
C ALA A 289 7.52 11.22 8.41
N VAL A 290 7.13 10.59 7.31
CA VAL A 290 6.93 9.12 7.24
C VAL A 290 8.26 8.40 7.44
N TYR A 291 9.30 8.78 6.70
CA TYR A 291 10.63 8.19 6.84
C TYR A 291 11.15 8.30 8.27
N PHE A 292 10.99 9.45 8.91
CA PHE A 292 11.43 9.65 10.29
C PHE A 292 10.77 8.64 11.25
N VAL A 293 9.44 8.44 11.17
CA VAL A 293 8.74 7.50 12.04
C VAL A 293 9.21 6.07 11.82
N GLU A 294 9.40 5.67 10.57
CA GLU A 294 9.75 4.30 10.22
C GLU A 294 11.24 3.98 10.48
N ALA A 295 12.14 4.93 10.25
CA ALA A 295 13.58 4.66 10.23
C ALA A 295 14.34 5.16 11.49
N LEU A 296 13.74 6.02 12.32
CA LEU A 296 14.40 6.54 13.53
C LEU A 296 15.00 5.44 14.41
N PRO A 297 14.34 4.29 14.67
CA PRO A 297 14.95 3.21 15.44
C PRO A 297 16.29 2.73 14.85
N GLY A 298 16.38 2.63 13.53
CA GLY A 298 17.62 2.28 12.82
C GLY A 298 18.73 3.32 13.00
N TRP A 299 18.40 4.61 12.97
CA TRP A 299 19.35 5.69 13.26
C TRP A 299 19.84 5.64 14.70
N LEU A 300 18.94 5.46 15.66
CA LEU A 300 19.30 5.43 17.09
C LEU A 300 20.13 4.18 17.46
N LYS A 301 19.86 3.04 16.83
CA LYS A 301 20.66 1.81 17.02
C LYS A 301 22.03 1.89 16.35
N THR A 302 22.23 2.79 15.37
CA THR A 302 23.52 2.96 14.70
C THR A 302 24.43 3.90 15.48
N SER A 303 25.47 3.35 16.08
CA SER A 303 26.42 4.12 16.90
C SER A 303 27.03 5.28 16.12
N GLY A 304 26.89 6.49 16.64
CA GLY A 304 27.46 7.71 16.04
C GLY A 304 26.68 8.30 14.86
N ALA A 305 25.58 7.68 14.41
CA ALA A 305 24.87 8.13 13.22
C ALA A 305 24.25 9.53 13.34
N ILE A 306 23.66 9.87 14.49
CA ILE A 306 23.08 11.20 14.72
C ILE A 306 24.17 12.29 14.75
N GLU A 307 25.34 12.00 15.34
CA GLU A 307 26.46 12.95 15.36
C GLU A 307 27.11 13.11 13.98
N TRP A 308 27.23 12.00 13.25
CA TRP A 308 27.66 12.01 11.86
C TRP A 308 26.72 12.85 10.98
N LEU A 309 25.40 12.68 11.12
CA LEU A 309 24.41 13.51 10.46
C LEU A 309 24.59 14.98 10.83
N ARG A 310 24.71 15.31 12.12
CA ARG A 310 24.90 16.69 12.61
C ARG A 310 26.15 17.36 12.03
N THR A 311 27.23 16.60 11.85
CA THR A 311 28.50 17.13 11.31
C THR A 311 28.41 17.40 9.81
N ASN A 312 27.58 16.65 9.08
CA ASN A 312 27.45 16.73 7.62
C ASN A 312 26.23 17.55 7.15
N ALA A 313 25.22 17.73 8.00
CA ALA A 313 24.06 18.55 7.69
C ALA A 313 24.41 20.04 7.69
N PRO A 314 23.81 20.85 6.79
CA PRO A 314 23.98 22.29 6.84
C PRO A 314 23.44 22.82 8.17
N ARG A 315 24.24 23.62 8.88
CA ARG A 315 23.75 24.31 10.10
C ARG A 315 22.65 25.27 9.69
N ARG A 316 21.49 25.20 10.36
CA ARG A 316 20.54 26.31 10.33
C ARG A 316 21.27 27.56 10.86
N MET A 317 21.36 28.59 10.04
CA MET A 317 21.67 29.93 10.54
C MET A 317 20.46 30.33 11.40
N GLU A 318 20.66 30.48 12.71
CA GLU A 318 19.63 31.03 13.59
C GLU A 318 19.29 32.45 13.10
N GLU A 319 18.05 32.66 12.65
CA GLU A 319 17.46 33.99 12.42
C GLU A 319 16.87 34.56 13.72
#